data_AF-A0A3B9GGM4-F1
#
_entry.id   AF-A0A3B9GGM4-F1
#
_cell.length_a   1.000
_cell.length_b   1.000
_cell.length_c   1.000
_cell.angle_alpha   90.00
_cell.angle_beta   90.00
_cell.angle_gamma   90.00
#
_symmetry.space_group_name_H-M   'P 1'
#
loop_
_entity.id
_entity.type
_entity.pdbx_description
1 polymer ?
#
loop_
_entity_poly.entity_id
_entity_poly.type
_entity_poly.pdbx_seq_one_letter_code
_entity_poly.pdbx_strand_id
1 'polypeptide(L)'
;MENVDLAKLGADIVCRLSLRDQLALARAVSQGAPLPPALIDALRSVRGGTEFLRSSGTMIGTELFASIAERLDIYAKTRLEKELGAEDPAAAAALKSGAFSFDELEHVHIDDMKLVLSSCDQHALFLALKGASPIIRGKVFSALGAESAMKLKVHLDTAGPVELAAVEEAQHAISAIATDLFKRGLIAKG
;
A
#
# COMPACT_ATOMS: atom_id res chain seq x y z
N MET A 1 5.40 -19.36 3.34
CA MET A 1 4.97 -18.90 4.67
C MET A 1 6.01 -17.98 5.33
N GLU A 2 7.33 -18.23 5.20
CA GLU A 2 8.38 -17.41 5.86
C GLU A 2 8.39 -15.90 5.51
N ASN A 3 8.09 -15.51 4.27
CA ASN A 3 8.21 -14.10 3.85
C ASN A 3 7.14 -13.18 4.47
N VAL A 4 5.97 -13.74 4.81
CA VAL A 4 4.83 -12.99 5.37
C VAL A 4 5.07 -12.61 6.83
N ASP A 5 5.65 -13.53 7.61
CA ASP A 5 5.98 -13.29 9.02
C ASP A 5 7.19 -12.36 9.15
N LEU A 6 8.18 -12.48 8.25
CA LEU A 6 9.33 -11.58 8.22
C LEU A 6 8.93 -10.14 7.90
N ALA A 7 8.02 -9.92 6.96
CA ALA A 7 7.50 -8.60 6.63
C ALA A 7 6.74 -7.97 7.80
N LYS A 8 5.97 -8.77 8.56
CA LYS A 8 5.26 -8.31 9.77
C LYS A 8 6.23 -7.93 10.88
N LEU A 9 7.26 -8.74 11.11
CA LEU A 9 8.31 -8.44 12.07
C LEU A 9 9.07 -7.17 11.67
N GLY A 10 9.42 -7.04 10.38
CA GLY A 10 10.08 -5.86 9.83
C GLY A 10 9.26 -4.59 10.03
N ALA A 11 7.95 -4.62 9.80
CA ALA A 11 7.07 -3.46 10.01
C ALA A 11 7.04 -3.02 11.49
N ASP A 12 6.90 -3.97 12.43
CA ASP A 12 6.94 -3.67 13.88
C ASP A 12 8.27 -3.06 14.32
N ILE A 13 9.38 -3.55 13.76
CA ILE A 13 10.72 -3.01 14.04
C ILE A 13 10.86 -1.60 13.46
N VAL A 14 10.50 -1.40 12.19
CA VAL A 14 10.59 -0.11 11.50
C VAL A 14 9.80 0.97 12.25
N CYS A 15 8.60 0.65 12.72
CA CYS A 15 7.80 1.57 13.54
C CYS A 15 8.46 1.98 14.87
N ARG A 16 9.39 1.17 15.40
CA ARG A 16 10.13 1.46 16.64
C ARG A 16 11.47 2.16 16.42
N LEU A 17 11.95 2.20 15.17
CA LEU A 17 13.18 2.91 14.82
C LEU A 17 12.95 4.42 14.82
N SER A 18 14.06 5.17 14.95
CA SER A 18 14.03 6.62 14.75
C SER A 18 13.74 6.95 13.28
N LEU A 19 13.18 8.12 12.99
CA LEU A 19 12.94 8.55 11.61
C LEU A 19 14.23 8.51 10.77
N ARG A 20 15.36 8.91 11.36
CA ARG A 20 16.68 8.84 10.72
C ARG A 20 17.01 7.42 10.25
N ASP A 21 16.75 6.42 11.10
CA ASP A 21 17.05 5.02 10.82
C ASP A 21 16.06 4.41 9.81
N GLN A 22 14.78 4.80 9.87
CA GLN A 22 13.77 4.42 8.87
C GLN A 22 14.14 4.94 7.48
N LEU A 23 14.62 6.19 7.38
CA LEU A 23 15.09 6.78 6.13
C LEU A 23 16.38 6.09 5.64
N ALA A 24 17.31 5.78 6.55
CA ALA A 24 18.54 5.05 6.20
C ALA A 24 18.23 3.66 5.64
N LEU A 25 17.23 2.96 6.20
CA LEU A 25 16.74 1.68 5.70
C LEU A 25 16.20 1.81 4.27
N ALA A 26 15.29 2.75 4.04
CA ALA A 26 14.68 2.97 2.72
C ALA A 26 15.72 3.31 1.64
N ARG A 27 16.71 4.15 1.99
CA ARG A 27 17.82 4.52 1.09
C ARG A 27 18.71 3.33 0.76
N ALA A 28 19.08 2.54 1.76
CA ALA A 28 19.90 1.35 1.55
C ALA A 28 19.22 0.35 0.61
N VAL A 29 17.91 0.15 0.77
CA VAL A 29 17.10 -0.70 -0.13
C VAL A 29 17.06 -0.13 -1.55
N SER A 30 16.77 1.17 -1.70
CA SER A 30 16.72 1.85 -3.00
C SER A 30 18.03 1.71 -3.77
N GLN A 31 19.16 1.82 -3.08
CA GLN A 31 20.50 1.76 -3.65
C GLN A 31 21.03 0.33 -3.83
N GLY A 32 20.29 -0.70 -3.38
CA GLY A 32 20.79 -2.07 -3.32
C GLY A 32 22.05 -2.22 -2.47
N ALA A 33 22.22 -1.35 -1.46
CA ALA A 33 23.39 -1.26 -0.62
C ALA A 33 23.18 -2.00 0.71
N PRO A 34 24.26 -2.48 1.35
CA PRO A 34 24.16 -3.01 2.70
C PRO A 34 23.75 -1.92 3.70
N LEU A 35 23.01 -2.32 4.74
CA LEU A 35 22.58 -1.43 5.82
C LEU A 35 23.81 -0.78 6.49
N PRO A 36 23.76 0.54 6.78
CA PRO A 36 24.84 1.21 7.51
C PRO A 36 25.08 0.55 8.88
N PRO A 37 26.34 0.49 9.38
CA PRO A 37 26.63 -0.12 10.67
C PRO A 37 25.81 0.46 11.83
N ALA A 38 25.60 1.77 11.84
CA ALA A 38 24.76 2.44 12.84
C ALA A 38 23.30 1.95 12.83
N LEU A 39 22.76 1.67 11.64
CA LEU A 39 21.41 1.12 11.48
C LEU A 39 21.36 -0.34 11.94
N ILE A 40 22.39 -1.13 11.67
CA ILE A 40 22.49 -2.52 12.15
C ILE A 40 22.49 -2.55 13.68
N ASP A 41 23.21 -1.65 14.33
CA ASP A 41 23.24 -1.56 15.80
C ASP A 41 21.91 -1.07 16.37
N ALA A 42 21.28 -0.09 15.71
CA ALA A 42 19.92 0.34 16.06
C ALA A 42 18.91 -0.82 15.93
N LEU A 43 18.96 -1.59 14.84
CA LEU A 43 18.12 -2.76 14.65
C LEU A 43 18.34 -3.81 15.74
N ARG A 44 19.60 -4.10 16.11
CA ARG A 44 19.91 -5.04 17.21
C ARG A 44 19.35 -4.59 18.56
N SER A 45 19.27 -3.27 18.80
CA SER A 45 18.72 -2.70 20.03
C SER A 45 17.19 -2.84 20.13
N VAL A 46 16.50 -3.03 19.00
CA VAL A 46 15.05 -3.21 18.96
C VAL A 46 14.67 -4.67 19.16
N ARG A 47 13.63 -4.92 19.95
CA ARG A 47 13.08 -6.26 20.16
C ARG A 47 12.70 -6.89 18.81
N GLY A 48 13.27 -8.06 18.53
CA GLY A 48 13.07 -8.79 17.28
C GLY A 48 14.04 -8.41 16.15
N GLY A 49 14.81 -7.32 16.28
CA GLY A 49 15.69 -6.87 15.21
C GLY A 49 16.92 -7.76 14.97
N THR A 50 17.41 -8.46 15.99
CA THR A 50 18.46 -9.48 15.80
C THR A 50 17.95 -10.70 15.03
N GLU A 51 16.69 -11.08 15.21
CA GLU A 51 16.05 -12.16 14.44
C GLU A 51 15.79 -11.70 13.01
N PHE A 52 15.26 -10.49 12.84
CA PHE A 52 15.06 -9.88 11.54
C PHE A 52 16.36 -9.83 10.73
N LEU A 53 17.44 -9.28 11.28
CA LEU A 53 18.75 -9.22 10.61
C LEU A 53 19.33 -10.60 10.24
N ARG A 54 19.02 -11.63 11.03
CA ARG A 54 19.46 -13.01 10.74
C ARG A 54 18.73 -13.58 9.53
N SER A 55 17.44 -13.26 9.41
CA SER A 55 16.57 -13.79 8.35
C SER A 55 16.63 -12.96 7.07
N SER A 56 16.72 -11.63 7.17
CA SER A 56 16.79 -10.71 6.02
C SER A 56 18.21 -10.42 5.55
N GLY A 57 19.22 -10.64 6.40
CA GLY A 57 20.60 -10.26 6.14
C GLY A 57 20.85 -8.76 6.27
N THR A 58 22.01 -8.31 5.79
CA THR A 58 22.39 -6.88 5.79
C THR A 58 22.03 -6.18 4.49
N MET A 59 21.51 -6.88 3.48
CA MET A 59 21.06 -6.32 2.22
C MET A 59 19.60 -6.69 2.05
N ILE A 60 18.72 -5.71 2.21
CA ILE A 60 17.27 -5.92 2.12
C ILE A 60 16.83 -5.69 0.68
N GLY A 61 16.19 -6.69 0.10
CA GLY A 61 15.61 -6.58 -1.23
C GLY A 61 14.39 -5.66 -1.27
N THR A 62 14.15 -5.07 -2.43
CA THR A 62 12.99 -4.20 -2.69
C THR A 62 11.65 -4.91 -2.43
N GLU A 63 11.54 -6.21 -2.72
CA GLU A 63 10.34 -7.00 -2.48
C GLU A 63 10.00 -7.16 -0.99
N LEU A 64 11.00 -7.44 -0.16
CA LEU A 64 10.82 -7.53 1.29
C LEU A 64 10.48 -6.15 1.88
N PHE A 65 11.18 -5.12 1.43
CA PHE A 65 10.91 -3.75 1.87
C PHE A 65 9.51 -3.27 1.47
N ALA A 66 9.06 -3.57 0.26
CA ALA A 66 7.70 -3.33 -0.19
C ALA A 66 6.68 -4.02 0.74
N SER A 67 6.92 -5.30 1.03
CA SER A 67 6.05 -6.10 1.92
C SER A 67 6.02 -5.56 3.36
N ILE A 68 7.12 -4.98 3.83
CA ILE A 68 7.22 -4.26 5.11
C ILE A 68 6.44 -2.95 5.03
N ALA A 69 6.65 -2.15 3.98
CA ALA A 69 6.02 -0.85 3.78
C ALA A 69 4.49 -0.95 3.69
N GLU A 70 3.96 -1.98 3.06
CA GLU A 70 2.52 -2.28 3.01
C GLU A 70 1.90 -2.58 4.38
N ARG A 71 2.72 -3.02 5.34
CA ARG A 71 2.29 -3.35 6.69
C ARG A 71 2.56 -2.23 7.69
N LEU A 72 3.20 -1.15 7.25
CA LEU A 72 3.34 0.06 8.05
C LEU A 72 1.97 0.72 8.21
N ASP A 73 1.78 1.36 9.36
CA ASP A 73 0.67 2.29 9.56
C ASP A 73 0.70 3.41 8.50
N ILE A 74 -0.49 3.89 8.13
CA ILE A 74 -0.67 4.91 7.09
C ILE A 74 0.06 6.20 7.46
N TYR A 75 0.05 6.63 8.72
CA TYR A 75 0.76 7.84 9.14
C TYR A 75 2.28 7.69 9.01
N ALA A 76 2.82 6.55 9.45
CA ALA A 76 4.24 6.24 9.31
C ALA A 76 4.66 6.20 7.83
N LYS A 77 3.86 5.55 6.98
CA LYS A 77 4.13 5.45 5.54
C LYS A 77 4.08 6.81 4.86
N THR A 78 3.02 7.59 5.04
CA THR A 78 2.88 8.93 4.44
C THR A 78 4.00 9.86 4.91
N ARG A 79 4.40 9.78 6.18
CA ARG A 79 5.55 10.54 6.70
C ARG A 79 6.85 10.16 5.98
N LEU A 80 7.14 8.86 5.86
CA LEU A 80 8.34 8.39 5.18
C LEU A 80 8.35 8.75 3.69
N GLU A 81 7.22 8.63 3.01
CA GLU A 81 7.06 9.03 1.61
C GLU A 81 7.33 10.53 1.42
N LYS A 82 6.84 11.38 2.32
CA LYS A 82 7.07 12.83 2.25
C LYS A 82 8.55 13.19 2.44
N GLU A 83 9.20 12.60 3.43
CA GLU A 83 10.61 12.86 3.74
C GLU A 83 11.53 12.31 2.64
N LEU A 84 11.22 11.15 2.07
CA LEU A 84 12.00 10.58 0.95
C LEU A 84 11.72 11.28 -0.37
N GLY A 85 10.48 11.74 -0.63
CA GLY A 85 10.11 12.35 -1.90
C GLY A 85 10.92 13.60 -2.25
N ALA A 86 11.45 14.31 -1.25
CA ALA A 86 12.28 15.50 -1.44
C ALA A 86 13.76 15.17 -1.79
N GLU A 87 14.28 14.04 -1.32
CA GLU A 87 15.72 13.72 -1.39
C GLU A 87 16.04 12.48 -2.22
N ASP A 88 15.17 11.47 -2.22
CA ASP A 88 15.36 10.17 -2.86
C ASP A 88 14.00 9.64 -3.42
N PRO A 89 13.59 10.11 -4.61
CA PRO A 89 12.33 9.70 -5.23
C PRO A 89 12.28 8.20 -5.56
N ALA A 90 13.43 7.54 -5.75
CA ALA A 90 13.49 6.11 -5.98
C ALA A 90 13.15 5.32 -4.70
N ALA A 91 13.66 5.76 -3.54
CA ALA A 91 13.29 5.18 -2.25
C ALA A 91 11.81 5.43 -1.92
N ALA A 92 11.28 6.61 -2.25
CA ALA A 92 9.86 6.91 -2.11
C ALA A 92 9.00 5.98 -3.00
N ALA A 93 9.45 5.68 -4.22
CA ALA A 93 8.77 4.73 -5.10
C ALA A 93 8.76 3.31 -4.52
N ALA A 94 9.84 2.89 -3.84
CA ALA A 94 9.91 1.59 -3.17
C ALA A 94 8.99 1.47 -1.93
N LEU A 95 8.57 2.59 -1.33
CA LEU A 95 7.48 2.59 -0.32
C LEU A 95 6.10 2.51 -0.97
N LYS A 96 5.95 3.13 -2.15
CA LYS A 96 4.71 3.15 -2.92
C LYS A 96 4.39 1.84 -3.61
N SER A 97 5.32 0.88 -3.66
CA SER A 97 5.07 -0.45 -4.20
C SER A 97 4.16 -1.27 -3.29
N GLY A 98 2.91 -0.83 -3.16
CA GLY A 98 1.81 -1.75 -2.93
C GLY A 98 1.63 -2.58 -4.20
N ALA A 99 1.30 -3.85 -4.05
CA ALA A 99 1.02 -4.68 -5.22
C ALA A 99 -0.23 -4.21 -5.99
N PHE A 100 -0.97 -3.19 -5.56
CA PHE A 100 -2.03 -2.56 -6.34
C PHE A 100 -2.16 -1.09 -5.94
N SER A 101 -2.00 -0.17 -6.88
CA SER A 101 -2.45 1.22 -6.74
C SER A 101 -3.91 1.36 -7.17
N PHE A 102 -4.58 2.43 -6.73
CA PHE A 102 -5.96 2.68 -7.14
C PHE A 102 -6.08 2.88 -8.65
N ASP A 103 -5.09 3.52 -9.26
CA ASP A 103 -5.04 3.74 -10.71
C ASP A 103 -4.83 2.44 -11.49
N GLU A 104 -4.06 1.50 -10.95
CA GLU A 104 -3.84 0.17 -11.56
C GLU A 104 -5.13 -0.66 -11.65
N LEU A 105 -6.19 -0.31 -10.91
CA LEU A 105 -7.50 -0.94 -11.03
C LEU A 105 -8.09 -0.80 -12.45
N GLU A 106 -7.64 0.19 -13.23
CA GLU A 106 -8.05 0.33 -14.63
C GLU A 106 -7.60 -0.83 -15.52
N HIS A 107 -6.59 -1.61 -15.10
CA HIS A 107 -6.05 -2.76 -15.83
C HIS A 107 -6.63 -4.11 -15.37
N VAL A 108 -7.28 -4.15 -14.20
CA VAL A 108 -7.84 -5.38 -13.60
C VAL A 108 -8.99 -5.95 -14.42
N HIS A 109 -9.02 -7.27 -14.65
CA HIS A 109 -10.12 -7.89 -15.41
C HIS A 109 -11.49 -7.63 -14.74
N ILE A 110 -12.58 -7.61 -15.51
CA ILE A 110 -13.92 -7.29 -14.97
C ILE A 110 -14.34 -8.26 -13.86
N ASP A 111 -13.98 -9.54 -13.98
CA ASP A 111 -14.32 -10.55 -12.97
C ASP A 111 -13.52 -10.38 -11.67
N ASP A 112 -12.25 -10.02 -11.78
CA ASP A 112 -11.40 -9.68 -10.65
C ASP A 112 -11.88 -8.39 -9.96
N MET A 113 -12.32 -7.40 -10.75
CA MET A 113 -12.92 -6.17 -10.23
C MET A 113 -14.20 -6.47 -9.43
N LYS A 114 -15.03 -7.43 -9.85
CA LYS A 114 -16.21 -7.85 -9.06
C LYS A 114 -15.79 -8.38 -7.69
N LEU A 115 -14.72 -9.18 -7.63
CA LEU A 115 -14.20 -9.70 -6.36
C LEU A 115 -13.73 -8.58 -5.43
N VAL A 116 -12.98 -7.62 -5.97
CA VAL A 116 -12.56 -6.42 -5.22
C VAL A 116 -13.79 -5.69 -4.67
N LEU A 117 -14.73 -5.33 -5.54
CA LEU A 117 -15.93 -4.57 -5.17
C LEU A 117 -16.82 -5.29 -4.16
N SER A 118 -16.89 -6.63 -4.21
CA SER A 118 -17.66 -7.42 -3.24
C SER A 118 -17.08 -7.39 -1.82
N SER A 119 -15.79 -7.07 -1.69
CA SER A 119 -15.09 -6.96 -0.41
C SER A 119 -15.02 -5.50 0.10
N CYS A 120 -15.45 -4.53 -0.71
CA CYS A 120 -15.42 -3.12 -0.37
C CYS A 120 -16.64 -2.69 0.45
N ASP A 121 -16.41 -1.82 1.43
CA ASP A 121 -17.49 -1.08 2.07
C ASP A 121 -18.14 -0.09 1.07
N GLN A 122 -19.47 0.05 1.13
CA GLN A 122 -20.21 0.88 0.17
C GLN A 122 -19.91 2.38 0.34
N HIS A 123 -19.65 2.84 1.56
CA HIS A 123 -19.29 4.23 1.82
C HIS A 123 -17.87 4.52 1.32
N ALA A 124 -16.92 3.62 1.56
CA ALA A 124 -15.57 3.70 1.01
C ALA A 124 -15.60 3.71 -0.54
N LEU A 125 -16.39 2.84 -1.17
CA LEU A 125 -16.53 2.83 -2.64
C LEU A 125 -17.09 4.17 -3.16
N PHE A 126 -18.11 4.71 -2.50
CA PHE A 126 -18.67 6.01 -2.85
C PHE A 126 -17.62 7.13 -2.76
N LEU A 127 -16.89 7.22 -1.65
CA LEU A 127 -15.85 8.25 -1.45
C LEU A 127 -14.74 8.13 -2.49
N ALA A 128 -14.23 6.91 -2.72
CA ALA A 128 -13.16 6.68 -3.69
C ALA A 128 -13.56 7.09 -5.12
N LEU A 129 -14.82 6.84 -5.52
CA LEU A 129 -15.32 7.19 -6.85
C LEU A 129 -15.46 8.71 -7.08
N LYS A 130 -15.64 9.52 -6.02
CA LYS A 130 -15.67 10.99 -6.16
C LYS A 130 -14.36 11.54 -6.73
N GLY A 131 -13.23 10.94 -6.37
CA GLY A 131 -11.90 11.26 -6.93
C GLY A 131 -11.45 10.39 -8.10
N ALA A 132 -12.20 9.35 -8.47
CA ALA A 132 -11.77 8.40 -9.51
C ALA A 132 -11.83 8.99 -10.93
N SER A 133 -10.91 8.53 -11.78
CA SER A 133 -10.91 8.84 -13.21
C SER A 133 -12.16 8.28 -13.93
N PRO A 134 -12.57 8.86 -15.07
CA PRO A 134 -13.70 8.34 -15.85
C PRO A 134 -13.53 6.87 -16.27
N ILE A 135 -12.28 6.45 -16.50
CA ILE A 135 -11.92 5.08 -16.89
C ILE A 135 -12.25 4.11 -15.75
N ILE A 136 -11.75 4.40 -14.54
CA ILE A 136 -11.99 3.58 -13.35
C ILE A 136 -13.48 3.57 -13.01
N ARG A 137 -14.17 4.73 -13.06
CA ARG A 137 -15.62 4.79 -12.84
C ARG A 137 -16.38 3.89 -13.80
N GLY A 138 -16.07 3.97 -15.10
CA GLY A 138 -16.69 3.12 -16.12
C GLY A 138 -16.46 1.64 -15.85
N LYS A 139 -15.25 1.27 -15.43
CA LYS A 139 -14.90 -0.10 -15.10
C LYS A 139 -15.64 -0.62 -13.86
N VAL A 140 -15.71 0.19 -12.80
CA VAL A 140 -16.48 -0.13 -11.59
C VAL A 140 -17.96 -0.31 -11.92
N PHE A 141 -18.58 0.59 -12.71
CA PHE A 141 -19.97 0.42 -13.10
C PHE A 141 -20.22 -0.79 -14.00
N SER A 142 -19.25 -1.19 -14.81
CA SER A 142 -19.33 -2.40 -15.65
C SER A 142 -19.19 -3.69 -14.83
N ALA A 143 -18.47 -3.62 -13.70
CA ALA A 143 -18.33 -4.73 -12.76
C ALA A 143 -19.52 -4.84 -11.79
N LEU A 144 -20.18 -3.72 -11.46
CA LEU A 144 -21.38 -3.72 -10.63
C LEU A 144 -22.60 -4.29 -11.38
N GLY A 145 -23.49 -4.96 -10.64
CA GLY A 145 -24.83 -5.28 -11.14
C GLY A 145 -25.66 -4.01 -11.37
N ALA A 146 -26.62 -4.07 -12.32
CA ALA A 146 -27.41 -2.92 -12.75
C ALA A 146 -28.07 -2.14 -11.59
N GLU A 147 -28.59 -2.85 -10.59
CA GLU A 147 -29.21 -2.24 -9.40
C GLU A 147 -28.19 -1.49 -8.54
N SER A 148 -27.06 -2.12 -8.20
CA SER A 148 -25.99 -1.51 -7.39
C SER A 148 -25.37 -0.30 -8.10
N ALA A 149 -25.16 -0.41 -9.41
CA ALA A 149 -24.68 0.69 -10.23
C ALA A 149 -25.66 1.88 -10.21
N MET A 150 -26.97 1.62 -10.30
CA MET A 150 -27.99 2.67 -10.25
C MET A 150 -28.03 3.36 -8.88
N LYS A 151 -28.02 2.59 -7.79
CA LYS A 151 -27.99 3.15 -6.41
C LYS A 151 -26.76 4.03 -6.21
N LEU A 152 -25.59 3.57 -6.67
CA LEU A 152 -24.35 4.31 -6.53
C LEU A 152 -24.32 5.59 -7.37
N LYS A 153 -24.87 5.56 -8.60
CA LYS A 153 -25.01 6.76 -9.44
C LYS A 153 -25.88 7.82 -8.77
N VAL A 154 -27.07 7.43 -8.28
CA VAL A 154 -27.96 8.35 -7.56
C VAL A 154 -27.28 8.93 -6.33
N HIS A 155 -26.54 8.11 -5.58
CA HIS A 155 -25.78 8.59 -4.42
C HIS A 155 -24.69 9.60 -4.84
N LEU A 156 -23.94 9.34 -5.92
CA LEU A 156 -22.92 10.26 -6.43
C LEU A 156 -23.51 11.60 -6.89
N ASP A 157 -24.68 11.58 -7.53
CA ASP A 157 -25.34 12.77 -8.07
C ASP A 157 -25.96 13.66 -6.97
N THR A 158 -26.46 13.04 -5.90
CA THR A 158 -27.07 13.75 -4.76
C THR A 158 -26.06 14.22 -3.72
N ALA A 159 -24.85 13.64 -3.73
CA ALA A 159 -23.86 13.91 -2.72
C ALA A 159 -23.13 15.25 -2.93
N GLY A 160 -23.00 16.00 -1.84
CA GLY A 160 -22.24 17.24 -1.77
C GLY A 160 -20.72 17.07 -1.95
N PRO A 161 -19.96 18.15 -1.73
CA PRO A 161 -18.51 18.08 -1.69
C PRO A 161 -18.05 17.15 -0.56
N VAL A 162 -16.92 16.48 -0.78
CA VAL A 162 -16.28 15.59 0.20
C VAL A 162 -14.83 16.05 0.40
N GLU A 163 -14.27 15.79 1.58
CA GLU A 163 -12.89 16.14 1.88
C GLU A 163 -11.91 15.28 1.07
N LEU A 164 -10.85 15.89 0.54
CA LEU A 164 -9.84 15.19 -0.24
C LEU A 164 -9.19 14.04 0.56
N ALA A 165 -8.91 14.27 1.85
CA ALA A 165 -8.33 13.26 2.73
C ALA A 165 -9.21 12.00 2.84
N ALA A 166 -10.54 12.17 2.94
CA ALA A 166 -11.48 11.04 2.98
C ALA A 166 -11.52 10.25 1.66
N VAL A 167 -11.34 10.95 0.53
CA VAL A 167 -11.22 10.30 -0.79
C VAL A 167 -9.94 9.48 -0.88
N GLU A 168 -8.81 10.05 -0.47
CA GLU A 168 -7.50 9.39 -0.49
C GLU A 168 -7.48 8.15 0.43
N GLU A 169 -8.04 8.27 1.65
CA GLU A 169 -8.18 7.16 2.59
C GLU A 169 -9.03 6.03 1.99
N ALA A 170 -10.15 6.36 1.36
CA ALA A 170 -11.02 5.39 0.71
C ALA A 170 -10.35 4.69 -0.48
N GLN A 171 -9.62 5.44 -1.32
CA GLN A 171 -8.84 4.86 -2.43
C GLN A 171 -7.73 3.93 -1.93
N HIS A 172 -7.06 4.31 -0.84
CA HIS A 172 -6.05 3.46 -0.20
C HIS A 172 -6.66 2.17 0.36
N ALA A 173 -7.82 2.25 1.03
CA ALA A 173 -8.52 1.08 1.54
C ALA A 173 -8.89 0.08 0.42
N ILE A 174 -9.40 0.55 -0.71
CA ILE A 174 -9.72 -0.31 -1.87
C ILE A 174 -8.45 -0.92 -2.47
N SER A 175 -7.37 -0.15 -2.57
CA SER A 175 -6.07 -0.63 -3.06
C SER A 175 -5.49 -1.73 -2.15
N ALA A 176 -5.67 -1.61 -0.84
CA ALA A 176 -5.28 -2.63 0.12
C ALA A 176 -6.09 -3.93 -0.05
N ILE A 177 -7.40 -3.83 -0.32
CA ILE A 177 -8.24 -4.99 -0.63
C ILE A 177 -7.77 -5.70 -1.91
N ALA A 178 -7.52 -4.94 -2.99
CA ALA A 178 -6.99 -5.50 -4.23
C ALA A 178 -5.63 -6.19 -4.00
N THR A 179 -4.77 -5.56 -3.22
CA THR A 179 -3.47 -6.13 -2.83
C THR A 179 -3.62 -7.45 -2.08
N ASP A 180 -4.56 -7.57 -1.13
CA ASP A 180 -4.82 -8.84 -0.42
C ASP A 180 -5.28 -9.93 -1.39
N LEU A 181 -6.25 -9.61 -2.25
CA LEU A 181 -6.76 -10.56 -3.24
C LEU A 181 -5.66 -11.00 -4.22
N PHE A 182 -4.77 -10.09 -4.62
CA PHE A 182 -3.63 -10.41 -5.50
C PHE A 182 -2.65 -11.37 -4.82
N LYS A 183 -2.30 -11.11 -3.56
CA LYS A 183 -1.41 -12.00 -2.78
C LYS A 183 -1.98 -13.39 -2.58
N ARG A 184 -3.31 -13.51 -2.56
CA ARG A 184 -4.02 -14.79 -2.48
C ARG A 184 -4.12 -15.49 -3.84
N GLY A 185 -3.66 -14.86 -4.92
CA GLY A 185 -3.79 -15.37 -6.29
C GLY A 185 -5.22 -15.36 -6.81
N LEU A 186 -6.11 -14.56 -6.20
CA LEU A 186 -7.52 -14.46 -6.60
C LEU A 186 -7.75 -13.42 -7.70
N ILE A 187 -6.86 -12.43 -7.81
CA ILE A 187 -6.86 -11.45 -8.88
C ILE A 187 -5.45 -11.33 -9.45
N ALA A 188 -5.35 -10.89 -10.71
CA ALA A 188 -4.08 -10.61 -11.37
C ALA A 188 -3.93 -9.14 -11.74
N LYS A 189 -2.69 -8.64 -11.78
CA LYS A 189 -2.39 -7.44 -12.56
C LYS A 189 -2.53 -7.77 -14.04
N GLY A 190 -3.24 -6.91 -14.76
CA GLY A 190 -3.35 -6.98 -16.22
C GLY A 190 -2.00 -6.76 -16.90
#